data_AF-A9DRH6-F1
#
_entry.id   AF-A9DRH6-F1
#
_cell.length_a   1.000
_cell.length_b   1.000
_cell.length_c   1.000
_cell.angle_alpha   90.00
_cell.angle_beta   90.00
_cell.angle_gamma   90.00
#
_symmetry.space_group_name_H-M   'P 1'
#
loop_
_entity.id
_entity.type
_entity.pdbx_description
1 polymer ?
#
loop_
_entity_poly.entity_id
_entity_poly.type
_entity_poly.pdbx_seq_one_letter_code
_entity_poly.pdbx_strand_id
1 'polypeptide(L)'
;MKQTLETLKSYFETGDKPTQTQYEDLLDSLVHKDDVLTGTSSVNTVFIDTQNGDDATAEIGNIQQPYLTIDAAITAYNTTNPRQGDSTDSEHDFLNVQLISKGVYEINGQLPQRNIHFESKESCTIDLSNNTNEYFNLLVANTHHKYVFSIPKGKLLNNSENKFSGDYLFFEGDFDCIESYGAPYAVFGKGFITANQVNVTYNLLKGSGTVFSTLGSNSVNTFTGNIESIGAQLMVNNEGNGVSYFDFDEAKGTHKLSLLKAGLATVCYVNFGKHHPDVITEIVKIAPTGKLYINFKENAETYGSFNAGETHFSGSKAIVNASLARLQHKLFFNNASIVSNVALCTLIGGSAQLFIKNSYIELLSNLIAIETDINFTVDVLTFIGHNTIYQTTNPGNDLVTKYSESEPTGVAYKVVLQNSLITNGVLNTTITGTTNSTATLSIETTNTY
;
A
#
# COMPACT_ATOMS: atom_id res chain seq x y z
N MET A 1 -30.53 18.76 -40.92
CA MET A 1 -29.14 19.29 -41.00
C MET A 1 -28.73 19.59 -39.57
N LYS A 2 -27.49 19.27 -39.16
CA LYS A 2 -27.04 19.54 -37.79
C LYS A 2 -27.01 21.06 -37.55
N GLN A 3 -27.61 21.52 -36.44
CA GLN A 3 -27.66 22.92 -36.05
C GLN A 3 -26.37 23.35 -35.33
N THR A 4 -26.04 24.64 -35.34
CA THR A 4 -24.88 25.15 -34.61
C THR A 4 -25.15 25.25 -33.11
N LEU A 5 -24.11 25.22 -32.28
CA LEU A 5 -24.23 25.33 -30.82
C LEU A 5 -24.89 26.65 -30.38
N GLU A 6 -24.61 27.76 -31.09
CA GLU A 6 -25.23 29.06 -30.83
C GLU A 6 -26.73 29.03 -31.16
N THR A 7 -27.11 28.37 -32.25
CA THR A 7 -28.52 28.15 -32.61
C THR A 7 -29.25 27.33 -31.53
N LEU A 8 -28.64 26.25 -31.04
CA LEU A 8 -29.23 25.40 -30.00
C LEU A 8 -29.37 26.11 -28.65
N LYS A 9 -28.39 26.94 -28.26
CA LYS A 9 -28.47 27.78 -27.06
C LYS A 9 -29.59 28.82 -27.15
N SER A 10 -29.79 29.42 -28.32
CA SER A 10 -30.86 30.40 -28.54
C SER A 10 -32.26 29.84 -28.27
N TYR A 11 -32.47 28.51 -28.41
CA TYR A 11 -33.75 27.86 -28.12
C TYR A 11 -34.12 27.86 -26.63
N PHE A 12 -33.13 28.04 -25.74
CA PHE A 12 -33.32 28.02 -24.28
C PHE A 12 -33.13 29.39 -23.62
N GLU A 13 -32.50 30.34 -24.32
CA GLU A 13 -32.29 31.71 -23.82
C GLU A 13 -33.53 32.59 -23.96
N THR A 14 -34.46 32.25 -24.86
CA THR A 14 -35.72 32.99 -25.05
C THR A 14 -36.90 32.33 -24.33
N GLY A 15 -36.76 31.92 -23.06
CA GLY A 15 -37.86 31.76 -22.09
C GLY A 15 -39.11 30.93 -22.43
N ASP A 16 -39.17 30.25 -23.58
CA ASP A 16 -40.31 29.48 -24.07
C ASP A 16 -39.93 27.99 -24.21
N LYS A 17 -40.95 27.12 -24.06
CA LYS A 17 -40.79 25.68 -24.26
C LYS A 17 -40.35 25.41 -25.70
N PRO A 18 -39.20 24.74 -25.94
CA PRO A 18 -38.78 24.39 -27.30
C PRO A 18 -39.87 23.61 -28.03
N THR A 19 -40.04 23.87 -29.32
CA THR A 19 -40.91 23.05 -30.19
C THR A 19 -40.34 21.64 -30.32
N GLN A 20 -41.17 20.66 -30.69
CA GLN A 20 -40.74 19.26 -30.84
C GLN A 20 -39.54 19.12 -31.79
N THR A 21 -39.52 19.84 -32.91
CA THR A 21 -38.39 19.83 -33.85
C THR A 21 -37.11 20.42 -33.24
N GLN A 22 -37.22 21.46 -32.41
CA GLN A 22 -36.06 22.03 -31.70
C GLN A 22 -35.54 21.08 -30.61
N TYR A 23 -36.42 20.28 -30.01
CA TYR A 23 -36.04 19.25 -29.05
C TYR A 23 -35.41 18.03 -29.74
N GLU A 24 -35.92 17.63 -30.91
CA GLU A 24 -35.33 16.59 -31.77
C GLU A 24 -33.94 17.02 -32.27
N ASP A 25 -33.78 18.28 -32.73
CA ASP A 25 -32.48 18.84 -33.14
C ASP A 25 -31.48 18.90 -31.97
N LEU A 26 -31.95 19.05 -30.72
CA LEU A 26 -31.11 18.97 -29.52
C LEU A 26 -30.65 17.53 -29.24
N LEU A 27 -31.55 16.55 -29.32
CA LEU A 27 -31.21 15.15 -29.08
C LEU A 27 -30.29 14.58 -30.16
N ASP A 28 -30.50 14.95 -31.43
CA ASP A 28 -29.64 14.55 -32.56
C ASP A 28 -28.29 15.28 -32.60
N SER A 29 -28.16 16.42 -31.91
CA SER A 29 -26.88 17.11 -31.71
C SER A 29 -26.14 16.66 -30.46
N LEU A 30 -26.80 15.91 -29.58
CA LEU A 30 -26.21 15.31 -28.39
C LEU A 30 -25.39 14.09 -28.82
N VAL A 31 -24.13 14.34 -29.21
CA VAL A 31 -23.14 13.28 -29.35
C VAL A 31 -23.03 12.58 -27.99
N HIS A 32 -23.42 11.32 -27.91
CA HIS A 32 -23.25 10.54 -26.69
C HIS A 32 -21.74 10.48 -26.38
N LYS A 33 -21.30 10.48 -25.11
CA LYS A 33 -19.85 10.44 -24.79
C LYS A 33 -19.12 9.26 -25.45
N ASP A 34 -19.87 8.23 -25.84
CA ASP A 34 -19.38 7.02 -26.49
C ASP A 34 -19.34 7.12 -28.03
N ASP A 35 -19.99 8.13 -28.64
CA ASP A 35 -19.94 8.44 -30.09
C ASP A 35 -18.64 9.18 -30.49
N VAL A 36 -17.84 9.60 -29.51
CA VAL A 36 -16.53 10.27 -29.67
C VAL A 36 -15.44 9.33 -30.21
N LEU A 37 -15.73 8.05 -30.41
CA LEU A 37 -14.82 7.13 -31.12
C LEU A 37 -14.83 7.32 -32.65
N THR A 38 -15.62 8.27 -33.17
CA THR A 38 -15.66 8.62 -34.60
C THR A 38 -15.08 10.02 -34.87
N GLY A 39 -13.76 10.12 -34.86
CA GLY A 39 -13.03 11.11 -35.68
C GLY A 39 -12.92 12.54 -35.15
N THR A 40 -13.02 12.80 -33.85
CA THR A 40 -12.66 14.11 -33.28
C THR A 40 -11.24 14.08 -32.69
N SER A 41 -10.34 14.84 -33.32
CA SER A 41 -8.96 15.06 -32.88
C SER A 41 -8.91 15.55 -31.44
N SER A 42 -8.54 14.65 -30.52
CA SER A 42 -8.02 15.08 -29.23
C SER A 42 -6.54 15.38 -29.45
N VAL A 43 -6.20 16.67 -29.54
CA VAL A 43 -4.86 17.18 -29.90
C VAL A 43 -3.76 16.66 -28.97
N ASN A 44 -4.15 16.13 -27.81
CA ASN A 44 -3.30 15.58 -26.76
C ASN A 44 -3.34 14.05 -26.66
N THR A 45 -3.88 13.36 -27.66
CA THR A 45 -4.04 11.90 -27.63
C THR A 45 -3.30 11.24 -28.78
N VAL A 46 -2.66 10.11 -28.50
CA VAL A 46 -2.13 9.19 -29.49
C VAL A 46 -2.80 7.84 -29.32
N PHE A 47 -3.11 7.19 -30.43
CA PHE A 47 -3.73 5.86 -30.45
C PHE A 47 -2.68 4.83 -30.89
N ILE A 48 -2.64 3.68 -30.22
CA ILE A 48 -1.65 2.65 -30.49
C ILE A 48 -2.34 1.29 -30.67
N ASP A 49 -2.12 0.70 -31.84
CA ASP A 49 -2.58 -0.63 -32.23
C ASP A 49 -1.38 -1.48 -32.64
N THR A 50 -1.03 -2.46 -31.82
CA THR A 50 0.12 -3.35 -32.05
C THR A 50 -0.07 -4.30 -33.24
N GLN A 51 -1.29 -4.40 -33.78
CA GLN A 51 -1.65 -5.33 -34.84
C GLN A 51 -1.85 -4.61 -36.19
N ASN A 52 -2.49 -3.43 -36.17
CA ASN A 52 -2.86 -2.69 -37.38
C ASN A 52 -2.24 -1.30 -37.49
N GLY A 53 -1.46 -0.86 -36.50
CA GLY A 53 -0.80 0.44 -36.52
C GLY A 53 0.35 0.52 -37.52
N ASP A 54 0.70 1.75 -37.92
CA ASP A 54 1.82 2.04 -38.81
C ASP A 54 2.49 3.36 -38.42
N ASP A 55 3.68 3.27 -37.81
CA ASP A 55 4.44 4.43 -37.33
C ASP A 55 4.82 5.43 -38.45
N ALA A 56 4.82 4.99 -39.73
CA ALA A 56 5.13 5.87 -40.86
C ALA A 56 3.94 6.73 -41.30
N THR A 57 2.71 6.26 -41.10
CA THR A 57 1.49 6.92 -41.57
C THR A 57 0.54 7.35 -40.45
N ALA A 58 0.90 7.05 -39.20
CA ALA A 58 0.13 7.41 -38.02
C ALA A 58 0.04 8.92 -37.78
N GLU A 59 -1.09 9.36 -37.21
CA GLU A 59 -1.38 10.75 -36.93
C GLU A 59 -1.84 10.97 -35.48
N ILE A 60 -1.35 12.05 -34.85
CA ILE A 60 -1.78 12.45 -33.51
C ILE A 60 -3.29 12.78 -33.52
N GLY A 61 -4.03 12.24 -32.55
CA GLY A 61 -5.45 12.47 -32.40
C GLY A 61 -6.34 11.72 -33.39
N ASN A 62 -5.78 10.83 -34.22
CA ASN A 62 -6.52 10.10 -35.24
C ASN A 62 -6.53 8.58 -34.97
N ILE A 63 -7.66 8.06 -34.52
CA ILE A 63 -7.81 6.63 -34.20
C ILE A 63 -7.80 5.74 -35.46
N GLN A 64 -8.10 6.28 -36.64
CA GLN A 64 -8.07 5.53 -37.91
C GLN A 64 -6.65 5.38 -38.47
N GLN A 65 -5.69 6.16 -37.95
CA GLN A 65 -4.27 6.07 -38.29
C GLN A 65 -3.45 5.92 -37.01
N PRO A 66 -3.58 4.79 -36.29
CA PRO A 66 -2.89 4.57 -35.03
C PRO A 66 -1.41 4.27 -35.25
N TYR A 67 -0.59 4.63 -34.26
CA TYR A 67 0.80 4.22 -34.18
C TYR A 67 0.91 2.71 -33.93
N LEU A 68 1.99 2.11 -34.40
CA LEU A 68 2.34 0.71 -34.10
C LEU A 68 2.99 0.60 -32.72
N THR A 69 3.81 1.60 -32.32
CA THR A 69 4.61 1.55 -31.09
C THR A 69 4.38 2.75 -30.16
N ILE A 70 4.56 2.55 -28.84
CA ILE A 70 4.52 3.64 -27.86
C ILE A 70 5.65 4.64 -28.11
N ASP A 71 6.85 4.16 -28.37
CA ASP A 71 8.04 5.01 -28.54
C ASP A 71 7.89 5.98 -29.72
N ALA A 72 7.37 5.51 -30.87
CA ALA A 72 7.10 6.36 -32.02
C ALA A 72 6.02 7.41 -31.72
N ALA A 73 4.92 6.99 -31.08
CA ALA A 73 3.82 7.88 -30.72
C ALA A 73 4.26 9.01 -29.79
N ILE A 74 5.03 8.68 -28.75
CA ILE A 74 5.57 9.64 -27.79
C ILE A 74 6.56 10.59 -28.47
N THR A 75 7.43 10.07 -29.35
CA THR A 75 8.41 10.87 -30.08
C THR A 75 7.73 11.88 -31.02
N ALA A 76 6.74 11.43 -31.79
CA ALA A 76 5.96 12.30 -32.68
C ALA A 76 5.21 13.38 -31.89
N TYR A 77 4.58 13.00 -30.77
CA TYR A 77 3.87 13.94 -29.92
C TYR A 77 4.79 14.99 -29.30
N ASN A 78 5.95 14.61 -28.75
CA ASN A 78 6.89 15.57 -28.18
C ASN A 78 7.52 16.50 -29.21
N THR A 79 7.64 16.06 -30.46
CA THR A 79 8.12 16.91 -31.56
C THR A 79 7.09 17.98 -31.91
N THR A 80 5.80 17.61 -31.92
CA THR A 80 4.70 18.51 -32.31
C THR A 80 4.26 19.41 -31.17
N ASN A 81 4.23 18.86 -29.95
CA ASN A 81 3.76 19.50 -28.72
C ASN A 81 4.86 19.41 -27.65
N PRO A 82 6.02 20.09 -27.85
CA PRO A 82 7.11 20.08 -26.88
C PRO A 82 6.64 20.66 -25.55
N ARG A 83 7.13 20.09 -24.44
CA ARG A 83 6.87 20.64 -23.10
C ARG A 83 7.42 22.06 -23.02
N GLN A 84 6.58 23.03 -22.67
CA GLN A 84 7.01 24.42 -22.47
C GLN A 84 7.67 24.58 -21.09
N GLY A 85 8.98 24.34 -21.06
CA GLY A 85 9.85 24.60 -19.90
C GLY A 85 9.81 23.57 -18.77
N ASP A 86 10.83 23.64 -17.92
CA ASP A 86 10.96 22.88 -16.67
C ASP A 86 10.10 23.52 -15.58
N SER A 87 8.78 23.51 -15.79
CA SER A 87 7.84 24.03 -14.80
C SER A 87 7.79 23.12 -13.57
N THR A 88 7.80 23.73 -12.39
CA THR A 88 7.49 23.09 -11.10
C THR A 88 5.98 22.86 -10.93
N ASP A 89 5.16 23.25 -11.91
CA ASP A 89 3.72 23.01 -11.89
C ASP A 89 3.41 21.53 -12.16
N SER A 90 2.63 20.89 -11.30
CA SER A 90 2.19 19.50 -11.46
C SER A 90 0.97 19.37 -12.38
N GLU A 91 0.30 20.47 -12.74
CA GLU A 91 -0.99 20.47 -13.44
C GLU A 91 -0.89 20.81 -14.94
N HIS A 92 0.23 20.48 -15.59
CA HIS A 92 0.34 20.63 -17.04
C HIS A 92 -0.40 19.52 -17.81
N ASP A 93 -0.73 19.81 -19.08
CA ASP A 93 -1.49 18.91 -19.94
C ASP A 93 -0.88 17.51 -20.05
N PHE A 94 -1.78 16.51 -20.08
CA PHE A 94 -1.44 15.12 -20.30
C PHE A 94 -1.21 14.83 -21.79
N LEU A 95 -0.20 14.02 -22.08
CA LEU A 95 -0.19 13.14 -23.24
C LEU A 95 -1.05 11.92 -22.92
N ASN A 96 -2.19 11.77 -23.58
CA ASN A 96 -3.03 10.58 -23.47
C ASN A 96 -2.56 9.54 -24.49
N VAL A 97 -2.23 8.35 -24.01
CA VAL A 97 -1.78 7.22 -24.80
C VAL A 97 -2.85 6.14 -24.72
N GLN A 98 -3.65 6.01 -25.77
CA GLN A 98 -4.74 5.04 -25.84
C GLN A 98 -4.29 3.74 -26.51
N LEU A 99 -4.26 2.66 -25.74
CA LEU A 99 -3.93 1.32 -26.20
C LEU A 99 -5.22 0.63 -26.66
N ILE A 100 -5.48 0.63 -27.97
CA ILE A 100 -6.79 0.26 -28.53
C ILE A 100 -6.91 -1.21 -28.97
N SER A 101 -5.85 -2.00 -28.80
CA SER A 101 -5.79 -3.41 -29.18
C SER A 101 -5.32 -4.27 -28.01
N LYS A 102 -5.66 -5.57 -28.04
CA LYS A 102 -5.03 -6.54 -27.14
C LYS A 102 -3.62 -6.83 -27.64
N GLY A 103 -2.66 -6.90 -26.71
CA GLY A 103 -1.28 -7.20 -27.09
C GLY A 103 -0.28 -6.81 -26.03
N VAL A 104 0.99 -6.92 -26.41
CA VAL A 104 2.14 -6.44 -25.64
C VAL A 104 2.62 -5.15 -26.28
N TYR A 105 2.65 -4.10 -25.47
CA TYR A 105 3.09 -2.77 -25.83
C TYR A 105 4.42 -2.50 -25.16
N GLU A 106 5.50 -2.62 -25.93
CA GLU A 106 6.84 -2.36 -25.41
C GLU A 106 7.10 -0.86 -25.29
N ILE A 107 7.84 -0.48 -24.25
CA ILE A 107 8.45 0.85 -24.10
C ILE A 107 9.96 0.64 -24.03
N ASN A 108 10.64 0.87 -25.15
CA ASN A 108 12.07 0.67 -25.30
C ASN A 108 12.86 1.98 -25.17
N GLY A 109 12.20 3.13 -25.38
CA GLY A 109 12.77 4.46 -25.22
C GLY A 109 12.63 5.03 -23.80
N GLN A 110 13.22 6.20 -23.58
CA GLN A 110 12.97 6.96 -22.36
C GLN A 110 11.66 7.72 -22.47
N LEU A 111 10.83 7.64 -21.44
CA LEU A 111 9.66 8.49 -21.28
C LEU A 111 10.09 9.94 -20.99
N PRO A 112 9.42 10.92 -21.61
CA PRO A 112 9.63 12.32 -21.28
C PRO A 112 9.15 12.59 -19.85
N GLN A 113 9.83 13.51 -19.15
CA GLN A 113 9.28 14.07 -17.92
C GLN A 113 8.15 15.03 -18.29
N ARG A 114 6.92 14.52 -18.38
CA ARG A 114 5.66 15.27 -18.54
C ARG A 114 4.52 14.40 -18.03
N ASN A 115 3.31 14.93 -18.07
CA ASN A 115 2.13 14.22 -17.63
C ASN A 115 1.77 13.26 -18.77
N ILE A 116 1.78 11.96 -18.48
CA ILE A 116 1.43 10.91 -19.44
C ILE A 116 0.35 10.06 -18.80
N HIS A 117 -0.73 9.82 -19.55
CA HIS A 117 -1.82 8.97 -19.14
C HIS A 117 -1.96 7.82 -20.13
N PHE A 118 -1.62 6.62 -19.70
CA PHE A 118 -1.87 5.40 -20.46
C PHE A 118 -3.28 4.89 -20.15
N GLU A 119 -4.10 4.67 -21.17
CA GLU A 119 -5.48 4.21 -21.02
C GLU A 119 -5.75 3.00 -21.92
N SER A 120 -6.43 1.98 -21.38
CA SER A 120 -6.97 0.88 -22.17
C SER A 120 -8.20 0.26 -21.52
N LYS A 121 -9.16 -0.12 -22.37
CA LYS A 121 -10.28 -0.99 -21.99
C LYS A 121 -10.03 -2.47 -22.31
N GLU A 122 -8.95 -2.73 -23.07
CA GLU A 122 -8.53 -4.04 -23.50
C GLU A 122 -7.61 -4.70 -22.47
N SER A 123 -7.43 -6.01 -22.61
CA SER A 123 -6.38 -6.71 -21.86
C SER A 123 -5.07 -6.56 -22.63
N CYS A 124 -4.19 -5.70 -22.10
CA CYS A 124 -2.89 -5.38 -22.69
C CYS A 124 -1.77 -5.52 -21.65
N THR A 125 -0.55 -5.76 -22.10
CA THR A 125 0.64 -5.69 -21.25
C THR A 125 1.48 -4.51 -21.69
N ILE A 126 1.80 -3.58 -20.79
CA ILE A 126 2.87 -2.62 -21.00
C ILE A 126 4.15 -3.27 -20.51
N ASP A 127 5.06 -3.57 -21.44
CA ASP A 127 6.31 -4.28 -21.17
C ASP A 127 7.51 -3.33 -21.24
N LEU A 128 8.22 -3.26 -20.14
CA LEU A 128 9.39 -2.41 -19.96
C LEU A 128 10.70 -3.23 -19.94
N SER A 129 10.61 -4.54 -20.11
CA SER A 129 11.73 -5.47 -19.91
C SER A 129 12.86 -5.31 -20.93
N ASN A 130 12.53 -4.88 -22.16
CA ASN A 130 13.48 -4.75 -23.26
C ASN A 130 14.12 -3.35 -23.35
N ASN A 131 13.73 -2.42 -22.48
CA ASN A 131 14.35 -1.11 -22.42
C ASN A 131 15.82 -1.25 -22.05
N THR A 132 16.72 -0.57 -22.76
CA THR A 132 18.16 -0.61 -22.48
C THR A 132 18.64 0.58 -21.65
N ASN A 133 17.75 1.52 -21.33
CA ASN A 133 18.10 2.67 -20.51
C ASN A 133 18.11 2.28 -19.04
N GLU A 134 19.11 2.73 -18.29
CA GLU A 134 19.19 2.55 -16.83
C GLU A 134 17.93 3.09 -16.12
N TYR A 135 17.33 4.14 -16.68
CA TYR A 135 16.10 4.76 -16.21
C TYR A 135 15.08 4.85 -17.34
N PHE A 136 13.82 4.50 -17.03
CA PHE A 136 12.70 4.61 -17.97
C PHE A 136 12.32 6.06 -18.28
N ASN A 137 12.82 7.03 -17.52
CA ASN A 137 12.60 8.46 -17.75
C ASN A 137 13.92 9.24 -17.63
N LEU A 138 13.98 10.39 -18.30
CA LEU A 138 15.09 11.34 -18.10
C LEU A 138 15.04 11.89 -16.67
N LEU A 139 16.19 12.02 -16.00
CA LEU A 139 16.29 12.61 -14.67
C LEU A 139 16.60 14.10 -14.76
N VAL A 140 15.57 14.94 -14.82
CA VAL A 140 15.69 16.40 -14.62
C VAL A 140 15.24 16.77 -13.21
N ALA A 141 16.06 17.53 -12.52
CA ALA A 141 15.80 18.00 -11.17
C ALA A 141 14.72 19.09 -11.17
N ASN A 142 13.89 19.12 -10.13
CA ASN A 142 12.84 20.12 -9.91
C ASN A 142 11.70 20.11 -10.95
N THR A 143 11.55 19.03 -11.71
CA THR A 143 10.51 18.93 -12.74
C THR A 143 9.40 17.99 -12.30
N HIS A 144 8.26 18.57 -11.93
CA HIS A 144 7.07 17.80 -11.60
C HIS A 144 6.53 17.11 -12.86
N HIS A 145 6.11 15.85 -12.70
CA HIS A 145 5.46 15.08 -13.76
C HIS A 145 4.68 13.89 -13.17
N LYS A 146 3.63 13.48 -13.86
CA LYS A 146 2.72 12.41 -13.47
C LYS A 146 2.70 11.30 -14.53
N TYR A 147 2.86 10.05 -14.12
CA TYR A 147 2.55 8.91 -14.96
C TYR A 147 1.32 8.21 -14.39
N VAL A 148 0.24 8.24 -15.16
CA VAL A 148 -1.07 7.68 -14.80
C VAL A 148 -1.35 6.49 -15.70
N PHE A 149 -1.76 5.37 -15.12
CA PHE A 149 -2.12 4.15 -15.85
C PHE A 149 -3.56 3.76 -15.52
N SER A 150 -4.46 3.86 -16.48
CA SER A 150 -5.85 3.39 -16.37
C SER A 150 -6.05 2.15 -17.23
N ILE A 151 -5.50 1.03 -16.77
CA ILE A 151 -5.50 -0.26 -17.48
C ILE A 151 -5.97 -1.39 -16.55
N PRO A 152 -7.21 -1.36 -16.05
CA PRO A 152 -7.70 -2.28 -15.00
C PRO A 152 -7.72 -3.76 -15.38
N LYS A 153 -7.63 -4.09 -16.69
CA LYS A 153 -7.50 -5.46 -17.22
C LYS A 153 -6.10 -5.77 -17.75
N GLY A 154 -5.21 -4.80 -17.60
CA GLY A 154 -3.89 -4.79 -18.17
C GLY A 154 -2.82 -5.10 -17.13
N LYS A 155 -1.64 -5.41 -17.65
CA LYS A 155 -0.47 -5.78 -16.87
C LYS A 155 0.65 -4.76 -17.08
N LEU A 156 1.32 -4.39 -16.01
CA LEU A 156 2.61 -3.69 -16.07
C LEU A 156 3.73 -4.69 -15.80
N LEU A 157 4.66 -4.86 -16.73
CA LEU A 157 5.73 -5.86 -16.65
C LEU A 157 7.11 -5.20 -16.68
N ASN A 158 7.98 -5.60 -15.76
CA ASN A 158 9.40 -5.27 -15.79
C ASN A 158 10.28 -6.43 -15.30
N ASN A 159 10.92 -7.13 -16.23
CA ASN A 159 11.89 -8.20 -15.94
C ASN A 159 13.35 -7.72 -15.99
N SER A 160 13.57 -6.41 -15.93
CA SER A 160 14.89 -5.79 -15.97
C SER A 160 15.22 -5.09 -14.64
N GLU A 161 16.45 -4.60 -14.49
CA GLU A 161 16.85 -3.76 -13.34
C GLU A 161 16.48 -2.28 -13.52
N ASN A 162 15.90 -1.92 -14.66
CA ASN A 162 15.55 -0.54 -14.98
C ASN A 162 14.37 -0.06 -14.13
N LYS A 163 14.24 1.26 -14.01
CA LYS A 163 13.26 1.86 -13.10
C LYS A 163 12.71 3.18 -13.58
N PHE A 164 11.49 3.48 -13.16
CA PHE A 164 10.99 4.84 -13.10
C PHE A 164 11.66 5.50 -11.90
N SER A 165 12.31 6.64 -12.09
CA SER A 165 12.95 7.35 -10.99
C SER A 165 12.69 8.84 -11.10
N GLY A 166 12.22 9.46 -10.04
CA GLY A 166 12.08 10.91 -9.99
C GLY A 166 11.65 11.41 -8.63
N ASP A 167 12.43 12.35 -8.08
CA ASP A 167 12.14 13.02 -6.80
C ASP A 167 10.81 13.79 -6.83
N TYR A 168 10.30 14.06 -8.02
CA TYR A 168 9.08 14.82 -8.29
C TYR A 168 8.10 14.06 -9.21
N LEU A 169 8.31 12.76 -9.39
CA LEU A 169 7.41 11.88 -10.12
C LEU A 169 6.20 11.52 -9.24
N PHE A 170 5.00 11.66 -9.77
CA PHE A 170 3.79 11.09 -9.21
C PHE A 170 3.39 9.88 -10.06
N PHE A 171 3.34 8.71 -9.45
CA PHE A 171 2.97 7.48 -10.14
C PHE A 171 1.58 7.03 -9.67
N GLU A 172 0.64 6.96 -10.59
CA GLU A 172 -0.73 6.55 -10.31
C GLU A 172 -1.15 5.43 -11.23
N GLY A 173 -1.90 4.45 -10.73
CA GLY A 173 -2.46 3.48 -11.66
C GLY A 173 -3.47 2.48 -11.11
N ASP A 174 -4.20 1.89 -12.05
CA ASP A 174 -5.16 0.83 -11.88
C ASP A 174 -4.82 -0.30 -12.86
N PHE A 175 -4.50 -1.48 -12.32
CA PHE A 175 -3.95 -2.61 -13.06
C PHE A 175 -4.68 -3.91 -12.70
N ASP A 176 -4.70 -4.87 -13.60
CA ASP A 176 -4.97 -6.26 -13.20
C ASP A 176 -3.74 -6.82 -12.46
N CYS A 177 -2.57 -6.67 -13.08
CA CYS A 177 -1.33 -7.21 -12.53
C CYS A 177 -0.15 -6.24 -12.67
N ILE A 178 0.67 -6.13 -11.63
CA ILE A 178 2.01 -5.56 -11.71
C ILE A 178 2.98 -6.71 -11.47
N GLU A 179 3.87 -6.96 -12.42
CA GLU A 179 4.85 -8.03 -12.35
C GLU A 179 6.27 -7.48 -12.52
N SER A 180 7.13 -7.73 -11.54
CA SER A 180 8.48 -7.20 -11.49
C SER A 180 9.47 -8.21 -10.93
N TYR A 181 10.59 -8.42 -11.62
CA TYR A 181 11.69 -9.27 -11.17
C TYR A 181 12.98 -8.45 -11.12
N GLY A 182 13.06 -7.57 -10.13
CA GLY A 182 14.24 -6.75 -9.91
C GLY A 182 15.30 -7.47 -9.07
N ALA A 183 16.50 -6.89 -9.05
CA ALA A 183 17.57 -7.34 -8.17
C ALA A 183 17.12 -7.38 -6.69
N PRO A 184 17.57 -8.38 -5.91
CA PRO A 184 17.34 -8.42 -4.47
C PRO A 184 18.00 -7.20 -3.77
N TYR A 185 17.45 -6.83 -2.62
CA TYR A 185 17.82 -5.72 -1.73
C TYR A 185 19.30 -5.28 -1.70
N ALA A 186 19.56 -3.95 -1.65
CA ALA A 186 20.71 -3.38 -0.90
C ALA A 186 20.82 -1.83 -0.79
N VAL A 187 20.15 -0.99 -1.59
CA VAL A 187 20.48 0.46 -1.65
C VAL A 187 19.25 1.36 -1.85
N PHE A 188 19.29 2.56 -1.27
CA PHE A 188 18.32 3.65 -1.44
C PHE A 188 17.96 3.90 -2.92
N GLY A 189 16.69 4.16 -3.23
CA GLY A 189 16.22 4.51 -4.56
C GLY A 189 16.30 3.39 -5.61
N LYS A 190 16.17 2.11 -5.19
CA LYS A 190 16.26 0.93 -6.08
C LYS A 190 14.92 0.21 -6.31
N GLY A 191 13.79 0.87 -6.13
CA GLY A 191 12.50 0.33 -6.56
C GLY A 191 12.35 0.36 -8.08
N PHE A 192 11.63 -0.61 -8.67
CA PHE A 192 11.15 -0.51 -10.06
C PHE A 192 10.45 0.84 -10.29
N ILE A 193 9.63 1.27 -9.35
CA ILE A 193 9.00 2.60 -9.34
C ILE A 193 9.53 3.36 -8.13
N THR A 194 10.42 4.31 -8.40
CA THR A 194 10.95 5.26 -7.41
C THR A 194 10.36 6.65 -7.68
N ALA A 195 9.46 7.11 -6.83
CA ALA A 195 8.65 8.30 -7.11
C ALA A 195 8.45 9.16 -5.86
N ASN A 196 8.14 10.45 -6.03
CA ASN A 196 7.71 11.33 -4.94
C ASN A 196 6.49 10.75 -4.22
N GLN A 197 5.50 10.30 -5.00
CA GLN A 197 4.25 9.73 -4.52
C GLN A 197 3.84 8.55 -5.41
N VAL A 198 3.31 7.49 -4.80
CA VAL A 198 2.78 6.30 -5.49
C VAL A 198 1.38 5.97 -5.01
N ASN A 199 0.42 5.94 -5.93
CA ASN A 199 -0.97 5.57 -5.66
C ASN A 199 -1.44 4.51 -6.66
N VAL A 200 -1.47 3.25 -6.24
CA VAL A 200 -1.79 2.14 -7.14
C VAL A 200 -2.87 1.23 -6.58
N THR A 201 -3.74 0.81 -7.48
CA THR A 201 -4.67 -0.31 -7.30
C THR A 201 -4.29 -1.41 -8.27
N TYR A 202 -4.23 -2.65 -7.78
CA TYR A 202 -3.96 -3.82 -8.59
C TYR A 202 -4.76 -5.02 -8.07
N ASN A 203 -5.11 -5.99 -8.92
CA ASN A 203 -5.62 -7.26 -8.41
C ASN A 203 -4.47 -8.08 -7.80
N LEU A 204 -3.30 -8.07 -8.46
CA LEU A 204 -2.12 -8.81 -8.02
C LEU A 204 -0.81 -8.08 -8.29
N LEU A 205 -0.01 -7.89 -7.25
CA LEU A 205 1.41 -7.57 -7.33
C LEU A 205 2.24 -8.84 -7.21
N LYS A 206 3.06 -9.13 -8.22
CA LYS A 206 3.77 -10.38 -8.36
C LYS A 206 5.27 -10.18 -8.63
N GLY A 207 6.10 -11.02 -8.01
CA GLY A 207 7.51 -11.18 -8.38
C GLY A 207 8.48 -11.03 -7.21
N SER A 208 9.57 -10.29 -7.41
CA SER A 208 10.68 -10.17 -6.46
C SER A 208 11.38 -8.81 -6.49
N GLY A 209 12.12 -8.52 -5.42
CA GLY A 209 12.88 -7.29 -5.26
C GLY A 209 12.05 -6.17 -4.65
N THR A 210 12.51 -4.92 -4.86
CA THR A 210 11.78 -3.72 -4.45
C THR A 210 10.95 -3.22 -5.61
N VAL A 211 9.63 -3.21 -5.47
CA VAL A 211 8.75 -2.75 -6.56
C VAL A 211 8.53 -1.25 -6.45
N PHE A 212 8.15 -0.75 -5.28
CA PHE A 212 7.94 0.68 -5.08
C PHE A 212 8.94 1.25 -4.08
N SER A 213 9.34 2.50 -4.30
CA SER A 213 10.17 3.32 -3.42
C SER A 213 9.62 4.75 -3.43
N THR A 214 9.00 5.18 -2.33
CA THR A 214 8.40 6.52 -2.27
C THR A 214 9.29 7.52 -1.55
N LEU A 215 9.48 8.71 -2.11
CA LEU A 215 10.53 9.66 -1.67
C LEU A 215 9.97 10.88 -0.91
N GLY A 216 8.70 11.22 -1.12
CA GLY A 216 8.12 12.46 -0.62
C GLY A 216 8.03 12.54 0.91
N SER A 217 8.47 13.66 1.48
CA SER A 217 8.37 13.90 2.93
C SER A 217 6.93 14.08 3.41
N ASN A 218 6.04 14.54 2.53
CA ASN A 218 4.62 14.80 2.81
C ASN A 218 3.68 14.03 1.86
N SER A 219 4.20 13.03 1.14
CA SER A 219 3.40 12.24 0.20
C SER A 219 2.39 11.38 0.95
N VAL A 220 1.21 11.18 0.35
CA VAL A 220 0.27 10.12 0.74
C VAL A 220 0.36 9.04 -0.32
N ASN A 221 0.76 7.83 0.10
CA ASN A 221 0.95 6.71 -0.81
C ASN A 221 -0.07 5.62 -0.52
N THR A 222 -0.71 5.09 -1.56
CA THR A 222 -1.72 4.04 -1.43
C THR A 222 -1.36 2.82 -2.26
N PHE A 223 -1.41 1.63 -1.66
CA PHE A 223 -1.16 0.35 -2.31
C PHE A 223 -2.31 -0.59 -1.99
N THR A 224 -3.16 -0.85 -2.99
CA THR A 224 -4.37 -1.66 -2.83
C THR A 224 -4.31 -2.87 -3.75
N GLY A 225 -4.34 -4.08 -3.20
CA GLY A 225 -4.33 -5.31 -3.98
C GLY A 225 -3.63 -6.49 -3.31
N ASN A 226 -3.77 -7.68 -3.90
CA ASN A 226 -3.12 -8.89 -3.36
C ASN A 226 -1.65 -8.98 -3.77
N ILE A 227 -0.89 -9.79 -3.05
CA ILE A 227 0.58 -9.83 -3.19
C ILE A 227 1.07 -11.27 -3.27
N GLU A 228 1.94 -11.55 -4.23
CA GLU A 228 2.60 -12.85 -4.43
C GLU A 228 4.11 -12.69 -4.63
N SER A 229 4.90 -13.11 -3.64
CA SER A 229 6.37 -13.16 -3.76
C SER A 229 6.84 -14.48 -4.40
N ILE A 230 7.79 -14.39 -5.33
CA ILE A 230 8.34 -15.55 -6.04
C ILE A 230 9.85 -15.63 -5.86
N GLY A 231 10.33 -16.71 -5.25
CA GLY A 231 11.75 -17.08 -5.21
C GLY A 231 12.67 -16.14 -4.43
N ALA A 232 12.16 -14.99 -3.98
CA ALA A 232 12.91 -13.98 -3.23
C ALA A 232 11.95 -13.03 -2.49
N GLN A 233 12.54 -12.10 -1.75
CA GLN A 233 11.80 -11.05 -1.04
C GLN A 233 11.06 -10.13 -2.02
N LEU A 234 9.81 -9.82 -1.70
CA LEU A 234 9.05 -8.76 -2.38
C LEU A 234 8.78 -7.62 -1.40
N MET A 235 9.05 -6.38 -1.84
CA MET A 235 9.06 -5.22 -0.96
C MET A 235 8.39 -3.99 -1.57
N VAL A 236 7.63 -3.29 -0.73
CA VAL A 236 7.10 -1.94 -0.98
C VAL A 236 7.80 -0.98 -0.03
N ASN A 237 8.80 -0.28 -0.53
CA ASN A 237 9.64 0.62 0.26
C ASN A 237 9.09 2.05 0.24
N ASN A 238 9.25 2.75 1.35
CA ASN A 238 9.06 4.18 1.42
C ASN A 238 10.34 4.73 2.07
N GLU A 239 10.95 5.72 1.47
CA GLU A 239 12.21 6.32 1.93
C GLU A 239 11.99 7.75 2.42
N GLY A 240 10.87 8.37 2.05
CA GLY A 240 10.46 9.68 2.53
C GLY A 240 9.93 9.68 3.97
N ASN A 241 9.33 10.79 4.40
CA ASN A 241 8.61 10.92 5.68
C ASN A 241 7.08 10.81 5.54
N GLY A 242 6.58 10.60 4.32
CA GLY A 242 5.15 10.55 4.03
C GLY A 242 4.39 9.38 4.65
N VAL A 243 3.06 9.44 4.54
CA VAL A 243 2.13 8.42 5.04
C VAL A 243 1.93 7.34 3.98
N SER A 244 1.85 6.08 4.42
CA SER A 244 1.55 4.93 3.55
C SER A 244 0.30 4.19 4.01
N TYR A 245 -0.55 3.85 3.07
CA TYR A 245 -1.74 3.03 3.23
C TYR A 245 -1.58 1.76 2.41
N PHE A 246 -1.69 0.61 3.08
CA PHE A 246 -1.67 -0.70 2.46
C PHE A 246 -3.03 -1.37 2.67
N ASP A 247 -3.57 -1.96 1.62
CA ASP A 247 -4.82 -2.70 1.68
C ASP A 247 -4.72 -3.97 0.83
N PHE A 248 -4.72 -5.13 1.48
CA PHE A 248 -4.64 -6.42 0.79
C PHE A 248 -5.52 -7.46 1.46
N ASP A 249 -6.10 -8.38 0.68
CA ASP A 249 -6.86 -9.51 1.21
C ASP A 249 -5.98 -10.73 1.42
N GLU A 250 -5.01 -10.95 0.53
CA GLU A 250 -4.08 -12.07 0.59
C GLU A 250 -2.67 -11.62 0.21
N ALA A 251 -1.71 -12.08 0.99
CA ALA A 251 -0.30 -11.88 0.78
C ALA A 251 0.43 -13.21 0.97
N LYS A 252 0.94 -13.79 -0.11
CA LYS A 252 1.52 -15.14 -0.12
C LYS A 252 2.86 -15.19 -0.81
N GLY A 253 3.53 -16.31 -0.65
CA GLY A 253 4.67 -16.64 -1.49
C GLY A 253 5.62 -17.61 -0.86
N THR A 254 6.58 -18.04 -1.68
CA THR A 254 7.51 -19.10 -1.32
C THR A 254 8.65 -18.63 -0.41
N HIS A 255 8.77 -17.33 -0.19
CA HIS A 255 9.84 -16.68 0.56
C HIS A 255 9.29 -15.56 1.45
N LYS A 256 10.20 -14.82 2.09
CA LYS A 256 9.91 -13.62 2.88
C LYS A 256 9.05 -12.62 2.10
N LEU A 257 7.86 -12.32 2.60
CA LEU A 257 7.14 -11.12 2.19
C LEU A 257 7.35 -10.03 3.25
N SER A 258 7.83 -8.86 2.81
CA SER A 258 8.03 -7.72 3.71
C SER A 258 7.46 -6.46 3.08
N LEU A 259 6.35 -6.00 3.63
CA LEU A 259 5.80 -4.65 3.43
C LEU A 259 6.64 -3.68 4.29
N LEU A 260 7.91 -3.55 3.92
CA LEU A 260 8.93 -2.87 4.70
C LEU A 260 8.99 -1.39 4.39
N LYS A 261 9.06 -0.54 5.41
CA LYS A 261 9.62 0.80 5.24
C LYS A 261 10.96 0.97 5.96
N ALA A 262 11.97 1.33 5.18
CA ALA A 262 13.26 1.83 5.62
C ALA A 262 13.16 3.22 6.29
N GLY A 263 13.77 3.35 7.47
CA GLY A 263 14.37 4.59 8.00
C GLY A 263 13.49 5.73 8.48
N LEU A 264 12.42 6.11 7.77
CA LEU A 264 11.88 7.49 7.86
C LEU A 264 10.34 7.66 7.90
N ALA A 265 9.47 6.64 7.76
CA ALA A 265 8.02 6.89 8.00
C ALA A 265 7.77 7.25 9.44
N THR A 266 6.95 8.27 9.59
CA THR A 266 6.30 8.59 10.84
C THR A 266 5.02 7.78 11.03
N VAL A 267 4.29 7.44 9.95
CA VAL A 267 3.00 6.74 10.05
C VAL A 267 2.73 5.78 8.88
N CYS A 268 2.24 4.58 9.18
CA CYS A 268 1.72 3.62 8.21
C CYS A 268 0.40 3.01 8.68
N TYR A 269 -0.53 2.83 7.73
CA TYR A 269 -1.80 2.16 7.92
C TYR A 269 -1.85 0.90 7.05
N VAL A 270 -2.33 -0.21 7.63
CA VAL A 270 -2.45 -1.50 6.94
C VAL A 270 -3.81 -2.10 7.23
N ASN A 271 -4.65 -2.23 6.20
CA ASN A 271 -5.83 -3.09 6.21
C ASN A 271 -5.38 -4.51 5.86
N PHE A 272 -5.30 -5.37 6.87
CA PHE A 272 -4.58 -6.63 6.81
C PHE A 272 -5.54 -7.81 6.65
N GLY A 273 -5.40 -8.57 5.56
CA GLY A 273 -6.10 -9.83 5.31
C GLY A 273 -5.31 -11.05 5.80
N LYS A 274 -4.98 -11.96 4.89
CA LYS A 274 -4.23 -13.20 5.17
C LYS A 274 -2.78 -13.07 4.72
N HIS A 275 -1.86 -13.62 5.51
CA HIS A 275 -0.44 -13.67 5.22
C HIS A 275 0.07 -15.11 5.33
N HIS A 276 0.32 -15.76 4.20
CA HIS A 276 0.75 -17.16 4.12
C HIS A 276 2.12 -17.27 3.44
N PRO A 277 3.22 -16.89 4.12
CA PRO A 277 4.56 -17.14 3.61
C PRO A 277 4.99 -18.57 3.95
N ASP A 278 5.84 -19.16 3.12
CA ASP A 278 6.53 -20.41 3.48
C ASP A 278 7.53 -20.21 4.64
N VAL A 279 7.91 -18.96 4.93
CA VAL A 279 8.86 -18.59 5.99
C VAL A 279 8.25 -17.52 6.89
N ILE A 280 8.17 -17.79 8.19
CA ILE A 280 7.66 -16.84 9.21
C ILE A 280 8.63 -15.67 9.35
N THR A 281 8.20 -14.47 8.98
CA THR A 281 9.10 -13.30 8.93
C THR A 281 8.43 -11.98 9.30
N GLU A 282 9.21 -10.90 9.30
CA GLU A 282 8.68 -9.54 9.52
C GLU A 282 7.81 -9.12 8.33
N ILE A 283 6.53 -8.90 8.60
CA ILE A 283 5.53 -8.47 7.61
C ILE A 283 5.69 -6.98 7.36
N VAL A 284 5.69 -6.18 8.44
CA VAL A 284 5.84 -4.72 8.35
C VAL A 284 6.89 -4.28 9.36
N LYS A 285 7.79 -3.41 8.91
CA LYS A 285 8.72 -2.69 9.77
C LYS A 285 8.67 -1.21 9.50
N ILE A 286 8.68 -0.42 10.57
CA ILE A 286 8.90 1.02 10.53
C ILE A 286 10.05 1.37 11.48
N ALA A 287 10.67 2.52 11.25
CA ALA A 287 11.66 3.10 12.15
C ALA A 287 11.16 3.18 13.61
N PRO A 288 12.07 3.18 14.60
CA PRO A 288 11.72 3.25 16.02
C PRO A 288 10.91 4.49 16.45
N THR A 289 10.89 5.55 15.64
CA THR A 289 10.09 6.76 15.89
C THR A 289 8.72 6.74 15.21
N GLY A 290 8.45 5.75 14.35
CA GLY A 290 7.23 5.67 13.57
C GLY A 290 6.08 4.94 14.28
N LYS A 291 4.88 5.17 13.76
CA LYS A 291 3.62 4.56 14.21
C LYS A 291 3.05 3.66 13.13
N LEU A 292 2.63 2.48 13.53
CA LEU A 292 2.00 1.49 12.68
C LEU A 292 0.57 1.25 13.17
N TYR A 293 -0.39 1.34 12.25
CA TYR A 293 -1.80 1.06 12.50
C TYR A 293 -2.24 -0.11 11.64
N ILE A 294 -2.51 -1.25 12.28
CA ILE A 294 -2.98 -2.48 11.64
C ILE A 294 -4.46 -2.65 11.97
N ASN A 295 -5.28 -2.70 10.92
CA ASN A 295 -6.68 -3.06 11.00
C ASN A 295 -6.88 -4.45 10.39
N PHE A 296 -7.13 -5.44 11.23
CA PHE A 296 -7.42 -6.80 10.79
C PHE A 296 -8.78 -6.87 10.09
N LYS A 297 -8.79 -7.35 8.85
CA LYS A 297 -10.00 -7.74 8.12
C LYS A 297 -10.62 -9.00 8.76
N GLU A 298 -11.87 -9.29 8.39
CA GLU A 298 -12.54 -10.48 8.89
C GLU A 298 -11.78 -11.76 8.49
N ASN A 299 -11.52 -12.64 9.46
CA ASN A 299 -10.74 -13.88 9.26
C ASN A 299 -9.31 -13.61 8.78
N ALA A 300 -8.73 -12.48 9.16
CA ALA A 300 -7.32 -12.21 8.97
C ALA A 300 -6.47 -13.32 9.60
N GLU A 301 -5.35 -13.65 8.97
CA GLU A 301 -4.44 -14.69 9.46
C GLU A 301 -2.99 -14.25 9.30
N THR A 302 -2.19 -14.35 10.36
CA THR A 302 -0.81 -13.86 10.35
C THR A 302 0.20 -14.91 10.78
N TYR A 303 1.23 -15.06 9.94
CA TYR A 303 2.44 -15.85 10.18
C TYR A 303 3.68 -14.93 10.13
N GLY A 304 3.65 -13.85 10.90
CA GLY A 304 4.78 -12.93 10.98
C GLY A 304 4.59 -11.81 12.00
N SER A 305 5.59 -10.94 12.08
CA SER A 305 5.64 -9.82 13.04
C SER A 305 5.49 -8.45 12.38
N PHE A 306 5.02 -7.49 13.17
CA PHE A 306 4.87 -6.08 12.88
C PHE A 306 5.70 -5.29 13.88
N ASN A 307 6.68 -4.52 13.42
CA ASN A 307 7.62 -3.84 14.30
C ASN A 307 7.69 -2.33 13.99
N ALA A 308 7.41 -1.49 14.98
CA ALA A 308 7.53 -0.04 14.91
C ALA A 308 7.81 0.53 16.31
N GLY A 309 7.99 1.86 16.41
CA GLY A 309 8.01 2.56 17.69
C GLY A 309 6.72 2.43 18.47
N GLU A 310 5.59 2.62 17.80
CA GLU A 310 4.27 2.36 18.34
C GLU A 310 3.48 1.52 17.33
N THR A 311 2.94 0.37 17.75
CA THR A 311 2.09 -0.45 16.88
C THR A 311 0.71 -0.59 17.48
N HIS A 312 -0.32 -0.31 16.69
CA HIS A 312 -1.73 -0.34 17.07
C HIS A 312 -2.46 -1.39 16.26
N PHE A 313 -3.12 -2.33 16.92
CA PHE A 313 -3.98 -3.34 16.31
C PHE A 313 -5.46 -3.04 16.61
N SER A 314 -6.30 -3.20 15.61
CA SER A 314 -7.76 -3.20 15.68
C SER A 314 -8.34 -4.27 14.75
N GLY A 315 -9.66 -4.48 14.79
CA GLY A 315 -10.36 -5.41 13.90
C GLY A 315 -10.88 -6.65 14.61
N SER A 316 -11.45 -7.59 13.88
CA SER A 316 -12.18 -8.72 14.47
C SER A 316 -11.77 -10.09 13.93
N LYS A 317 -11.72 -11.07 14.84
CA LYS A 317 -11.47 -12.49 14.55
C LYS A 317 -10.15 -12.74 13.79
N ALA A 318 -9.08 -12.06 14.17
CA ALA A 318 -7.76 -12.32 13.59
C ALA A 318 -7.16 -13.60 14.21
N ILE A 319 -6.59 -14.47 13.38
CA ILE A 319 -5.85 -15.66 13.80
C ILE A 319 -4.35 -15.36 13.77
N VAL A 320 -3.68 -15.53 14.91
CA VAL A 320 -2.27 -15.21 15.09
C VAL A 320 -1.48 -16.49 15.28
N ASN A 321 -0.67 -16.85 14.28
CA ASN A 321 0.13 -18.08 14.26
C ASN A 321 1.62 -17.82 14.55
N ALA A 322 2.04 -16.55 14.57
CA ALA A 322 3.38 -16.12 14.95
C ALA A 322 3.30 -14.85 15.81
N SER A 323 4.33 -14.60 16.63
CA SER A 323 4.32 -13.45 17.53
C SER A 323 4.20 -12.15 16.73
N LEU A 324 3.25 -11.29 17.12
CA LEU A 324 2.95 -10.07 16.40
C LEU A 324 4.04 -9.02 16.52
N ALA A 325 4.86 -9.05 17.57
CA ALA A 325 5.93 -8.06 17.73
C ALA A 325 7.02 -8.52 18.70
N ARG A 326 8.24 -8.04 18.45
CA ARG A 326 9.36 -8.10 19.39
C ARG A 326 9.66 -6.69 19.89
N LEU A 327 9.13 -6.35 21.05
CA LEU A 327 8.88 -4.98 21.50
C LEU A 327 10.05 -4.36 22.28
N GLN A 328 10.47 -3.19 21.81
CA GLN A 328 11.32 -2.25 22.58
C GLN A 328 10.50 -1.07 23.15
N HIS A 329 9.33 -0.81 22.55
CA HIS A 329 8.49 0.35 22.81
C HIS A 329 7.04 -0.09 23.03
N LYS A 330 6.04 0.51 22.37
CA LYS A 330 4.63 0.32 22.74
C LYS A 330 3.83 -0.50 21.73
N LEU A 331 3.01 -1.40 22.26
CA LEU A 331 2.00 -2.16 21.52
C LEU A 331 0.61 -1.86 22.06
N PHE A 332 -0.35 -1.64 21.19
CA PHE A 332 -1.72 -1.33 21.55
C PHE A 332 -2.67 -2.29 20.84
N PHE A 333 -3.63 -2.85 21.56
CA PHE A 333 -4.82 -3.50 21.01
C PHE A 333 -6.03 -2.65 21.36
N ASN A 334 -6.75 -2.15 20.35
CA ASN A 334 -7.90 -1.25 20.52
C ASN A 334 -9.10 -1.81 19.78
N ASN A 335 -10.11 -2.28 20.51
CA ASN A 335 -11.28 -2.94 19.94
C ASN A 335 -10.88 -4.11 19.02
N ALA A 336 -9.92 -4.93 19.48
CA ALA A 336 -9.41 -6.07 18.73
C ALA A 336 -10.06 -7.37 19.21
N SER A 337 -10.37 -8.28 18.30
CA SER A 337 -10.72 -9.66 18.61
C SER A 337 -9.71 -10.61 17.96
N ILE A 338 -8.99 -11.37 18.79
CA ILE A 338 -7.82 -12.17 18.36
C ILE A 338 -7.93 -13.58 18.93
N VAL A 339 -7.56 -14.57 18.11
CA VAL A 339 -7.27 -15.94 18.52
C VAL A 339 -5.80 -16.20 18.23
N SER A 340 -5.00 -16.40 19.27
CA SER A 340 -3.54 -16.59 19.14
C SER A 340 -3.11 -17.99 19.52
N ASN A 341 -2.37 -18.61 18.61
CA ASN A 341 -1.72 -19.90 18.82
C ASN A 341 -0.34 -19.78 19.48
N VAL A 342 0.12 -18.55 19.72
CA VAL A 342 1.42 -18.23 20.31
C VAL A 342 1.29 -17.04 21.27
N ALA A 343 2.40 -16.67 21.92
CA ALA A 343 2.48 -15.39 22.64
C ALA A 343 2.27 -14.21 21.68
N LEU A 344 1.41 -13.25 22.03
CA LEU A 344 1.12 -12.11 21.16
C LEU A 344 2.36 -11.26 20.91
N CYS A 345 3.19 -11.07 21.92
CA CYS A 345 4.41 -10.30 21.79
C CYS A 345 5.51 -10.79 22.73
N THR A 346 6.73 -10.35 22.42
CA THR A 346 7.91 -10.58 23.23
C THR A 346 8.51 -9.24 23.66
N LEU A 347 8.73 -9.02 24.95
CA LEU A 347 9.34 -7.80 25.49
C LEU A 347 10.87 -7.96 25.54
N ILE A 348 11.59 -7.02 24.93
CA ILE A 348 13.06 -7.03 24.87
C ILE A 348 13.72 -5.74 25.38
N GLY A 349 12.96 -4.68 25.65
CA GLY A 349 13.48 -3.40 26.17
C GLY A 349 12.82 -2.96 27.48
N GLY A 350 13.55 -2.22 28.33
CA GLY A 350 13.04 -1.74 29.63
C GLY A 350 11.89 -0.72 29.55
N SER A 351 11.66 -0.13 28.37
CA SER A 351 10.52 0.75 28.06
C SER A 351 9.39 0.05 27.32
N ALA A 352 9.44 -1.28 27.17
CA ALA A 352 8.44 -2.01 26.41
C ALA A 352 7.11 -2.08 27.17
N GLN A 353 6.01 -1.79 26.49
CA GLN A 353 4.66 -1.75 27.09
C GLN A 353 3.62 -2.35 26.16
N LEU A 354 2.70 -3.12 26.73
CA LEU A 354 1.51 -3.64 26.08
C LEU A 354 0.26 -2.98 26.66
N PHE A 355 -0.58 -2.39 25.81
CA PHE A 355 -1.87 -1.81 26.15
C PHE A 355 -2.98 -2.62 25.49
N ILE A 356 -3.98 -3.03 26.27
CA ILE A 356 -5.14 -3.75 25.77
C ILE A 356 -6.39 -2.97 26.15
N LYS A 357 -7.16 -2.54 25.15
CA LYS A 357 -8.35 -1.72 25.31
C LYS A 357 -9.55 -2.31 24.59
N ASN A 358 -10.65 -2.50 25.32
CA ASN A 358 -11.92 -3.02 24.80
C ASN A 358 -11.77 -4.25 23.89
N SER A 359 -10.86 -5.17 24.23
CA SER A 359 -10.46 -6.25 23.33
C SER A 359 -10.81 -7.64 23.89
N TYR A 360 -11.03 -8.59 22.97
CA TYR A 360 -11.26 -10.00 23.26
C TYR A 360 -10.11 -10.83 22.70
N ILE A 361 -9.39 -11.55 23.55
CA ILE A 361 -8.20 -12.29 23.15
C ILE A 361 -8.30 -13.72 23.68
N GLU A 362 -8.34 -14.68 22.75
CA GLU A 362 -8.14 -16.09 23.04
C GLU A 362 -6.67 -16.46 22.81
N LEU A 363 -6.09 -17.22 23.72
CA LEU A 363 -4.68 -17.61 23.70
C LEU A 363 -4.57 -19.10 23.98
N LEU A 364 -3.67 -19.82 23.31
CA LEU A 364 -3.36 -21.20 23.71
C LEU A 364 -2.66 -21.23 25.08
N SER A 365 -1.60 -20.44 25.28
CA SER A 365 -0.79 -20.47 26.51
C SER A 365 -0.68 -19.09 27.19
N ASN A 366 0.21 -18.24 26.72
CA ASN A 366 0.60 -17.00 27.38
C ASN A 366 0.33 -15.79 26.48
N LEU A 367 0.09 -14.63 27.11
CA LEU A 367 -0.15 -13.36 26.42
C LEU A 367 1.18 -12.72 26.01
N ILE A 368 2.15 -12.69 26.93
CA ILE A 368 3.45 -12.03 26.76
C ILE A 368 4.58 -13.02 27.06
N ALA A 369 5.67 -12.89 26.31
CA ALA A 369 6.98 -13.44 26.63
C ALA A 369 7.97 -12.33 27.03
N ILE A 370 8.86 -12.57 28.00
CA ILE A 370 9.95 -11.65 28.38
C ILE A 370 11.30 -12.29 28.04
N GLU A 371 12.07 -11.61 27.19
CA GLU A 371 13.42 -12.00 26.73
C GLU A 371 14.44 -10.89 27.00
N THR A 372 14.45 -10.37 28.23
CA THR A 372 15.43 -9.35 28.62
C THR A 372 15.73 -9.41 30.11
N ASP A 373 16.93 -8.97 30.43
CA ASP A 373 17.45 -8.78 31.79
C ASP A 373 17.39 -7.31 32.21
N ILE A 374 16.91 -6.44 31.33
CA ILE A 374 16.80 -5.01 31.57
C ILE A 374 15.65 -4.75 32.54
N ASN A 375 15.89 -3.88 33.52
CA ASN A 375 14.86 -3.42 34.44
C ASN A 375 13.77 -2.63 33.70
N PHE A 376 12.51 -2.93 34.01
CA PHE A 376 11.38 -2.16 33.51
C PHE A 376 11.15 -0.93 34.38
N THR A 377 11.00 0.23 33.75
CA THR A 377 10.74 1.51 34.44
C THR A 377 9.29 1.96 34.34
N VAL A 378 8.44 1.13 33.74
CA VAL A 378 7.04 1.41 33.40
C VAL A 378 6.22 0.13 33.53
N ASP A 379 4.90 0.27 33.65
CA ASP A 379 3.99 -0.87 33.59
C ASP A 379 4.10 -1.58 32.24
N VAL A 380 4.40 -2.88 32.27
CA VAL A 380 4.63 -3.68 31.06
C VAL A 380 3.33 -4.08 30.38
N LEU A 381 2.23 -4.14 31.15
CA LEU A 381 0.91 -4.52 30.68
C LEU A 381 -0.16 -3.63 31.32
N THR A 382 -0.97 -2.98 30.50
CA THR A 382 -2.07 -2.10 30.92
C THR A 382 -3.39 -2.50 30.28
N PHE A 383 -4.42 -2.71 31.08
CA PHE A 383 -5.79 -2.97 30.62
C PHE A 383 -6.70 -1.73 30.79
N ILE A 384 -7.44 -1.38 29.74
CA ILE A 384 -8.31 -0.19 29.68
C ILE A 384 -9.70 -0.56 29.14
N GLY A 385 -10.79 -0.12 29.77
CA GLY A 385 -12.15 -0.47 29.31
C GLY A 385 -12.43 -1.98 29.42
N HIS A 386 -13.37 -2.56 28.67
CA HIS A 386 -13.81 -3.95 28.87
C HIS A 386 -12.97 -4.97 28.09
N ASN A 387 -12.05 -5.67 28.76
CA ASN A 387 -11.21 -6.68 28.10
C ASN A 387 -11.54 -8.09 28.58
N THR A 388 -11.45 -9.06 27.68
CA THR A 388 -11.56 -10.49 27.98
C THR A 388 -10.32 -11.20 27.46
N ILE A 389 -9.58 -11.87 28.35
CA ILE A 389 -8.40 -12.66 28.00
C ILE A 389 -8.66 -14.11 28.41
N TYR A 390 -8.78 -15.01 27.44
CA TYR A 390 -9.17 -16.40 27.65
C TYR A 390 -8.09 -17.37 27.20
N GLN A 391 -7.50 -18.11 28.15
CA GLN A 391 -6.61 -19.23 27.88
C GLN A 391 -7.42 -20.49 27.57
N THR A 392 -7.25 -21.05 26.38
CA THR A 392 -8.05 -22.18 25.91
C THR A 392 -7.47 -23.54 26.32
N THR A 393 -6.15 -23.69 26.37
CA THR A 393 -5.52 -25.00 26.66
C THR A 393 -5.06 -25.18 28.09
N ASN A 394 -4.59 -24.11 28.74
CA ASN A 394 -4.05 -24.16 30.10
C ASN A 394 -4.65 -23.03 30.96
N PRO A 395 -5.95 -23.09 31.30
CA PRO A 395 -6.55 -22.10 32.19
C PRO A 395 -5.81 -22.10 33.54
N GLY A 396 -5.55 -20.91 34.06
CA GLY A 396 -4.84 -20.71 35.32
C GLY A 396 -3.33 -20.61 35.18
N ASN A 397 -2.77 -20.69 33.97
CA ASN A 397 -1.36 -20.38 33.73
C ASN A 397 -1.11 -18.87 33.72
N ASP A 398 0.14 -18.50 33.91
CA ASP A 398 0.56 -17.10 33.85
C ASP A 398 0.36 -16.50 32.47
N LEU A 399 -0.24 -15.30 32.43
CA LEU A 399 -0.37 -14.51 31.22
C LEU A 399 0.97 -13.97 30.74
N VAL A 400 1.95 -13.81 31.63
CA VAL A 400 3.29 -13.32 31.30
C VAL A 400 4.32 -14.37 31.70
N THR A 401 5.07 -14.85 30.73
CA THR A 401 6.12 -15.87 30.94
C THR A 401 7.48 -15.31 30.61
N LYS A 402 8.51 -15.73 31.34
CA LYS A 402 9.88 -15.26 31.14
C LYS A 402 10.83 -16.41 30.79
N TYR A 403 11.74 -16.15 29.84
CA TYR A 403 12.67 -17.16 29.32
C TYR A 403 14.17 -16.88 29.65
N SER A 404 14.51 -15.75 30.29
CA SER A 404 15.92 -15.43 30.62
C SER A 404 16.39 -16.01 31.97
N GLU A 405 17.69 -16.36 32.05
CA GLU A 405 18.39 -16.86 33.24
C GLU A 405 18.57 -15.81 34.36
N SER A 406 18.49 -14.50 34.05
CA SER A 406 18.70 -13.43 35.06
C SER A 406 17.45 -12.59 35.30
N GLU A 407 17.17 -12.16 36.54
CA GLU A 407 15.86 -11.61 36.97
C GLU A 407 15.67 -10.12 36.61
N PRO A 408 14.81 -9.75 35.62
CA PRO A 408 14.47 -8.35 35.39
C PRO A 408 13.64 -7.83 36.57
N THR A 409 14.02 -6.67 37.10
CA THR A 409 13.23 -6.01 38.15
C THR A 409 12.21 -5.04 37.54
N GLY A 410 11.21 -4.64 38.32
CA GLY A 410 10.24 -3.61 37.91
C GLY A 410 9.10 -4.10 36.99
N VAL A 411 8.90 -5.41 36.85
CA VAL A 411 7.74 -5.95 36.14
C VAL A 411 6.45 -5.57 36.88
N ALA A 412 5.66 -4.70 36.28
CA ALA A 412 4.43 -4.18 36.87
C ALA A 412 3.25 -4.22 35.88
N TYR A 413 2.05 -4.42 36.44
CA TYR A 413 0.79 -4.57 35.73
C TYR A 413 -0.21 -3.51 36.19
N LYS A 414 -0.98 -2.97 35.25
CA LYS A 414 -1.99 -1.96 35.52
C LYS A 414 -3.37 -2.36 34.98
N VAL A 415 -4.38 -2.26 35.83
CA VAL A 415 -5.78 -2.42 35.46
C VAL A 415 -6.50 -1.09 35.78
N VAL A 416 -6.88 -0.34 34.74
CA VAL A 416 -7.35 1.05 34.89
C VAL A 416 -8.72 1.15 35.57
N LEU A 417 -9.58 0.14 35.43
CA LEU A 417 -10.85 0.05 36.15
C LEU A 417 -11.04 -1.39 36.66
N GLN A 418 -11.69 -1.58 37.81
CA GLN A 418 -11.91 -2.90 38.39
C GLN A 418 -12.57 -3.91 37.42
N ASN A 419 -13.46 -3.45 36.54
CA ASN A 419 -14.14 -4.28 35.54
C ASN A 419 -13.42 -4.31 34.19
N SER A 420 -12.17 -3.86 34.14
CA SER A 420 -11.43 -3.77 32.88
C SER A 420 -10.89 -5.08 32.34
N LEU A 421 -10.96 -6.16 33.13
CA LEU A 421 -10.40 -7.45 32.76
C LEU A 421 -11.27 -8.60 33.27
N ILE A 422 -11.68 -9.46 32.35
CA ILE A 422 -12.20 -10.79 32.61
C ILE A 422 -11.13 -11.77 32.10
N THR A 423 -10.60 -12.62 32.96
CA THR A 423 -9.61 -13.63 32.54
C THR A 423 -9.72 -14.90 33.36
N ASN A 424 -9.41 -16.04 32.71
CA ASN A 424 -9.19 -17.32 33.38
C ASN A 424 -7.69 -17.65 33.56
N GLY A 425 -6.79 -16.71 33.23
CA GLY A 425 -5.36 -16.81 33.49
C GLY A 425 -4.93 -16.04 34.73
N VAL A 426 -3.68 -16.24 35.13
CA VAL A 426 -3.10 -15.58 36.30
C VAL A 426 -2.26 -14.39 35.85
N LEU A 427 -2.53 -13.21 36.44
CA LEU A 427 -1.65 -12.05 36.32
C LEU A 427 -0.46 -12.20 37.26
N ASN A 428 0.51 -13.02 36.85
CA ASN A 428 1.77 -13.24 37.54
C ASN A 428 2.91 -13.40 36.52
N THR A 429 4.16 -13.33 36.98
CA THR A 429 5.35 -13.60 36.17
C THR A 429 6.07 -14.83 36.69
N THR A 430 5.91 -15.97 36.02
CA THR A 430 6.78 -17.14 36.29
C THR A 430 8.12 -16.93 35.60
N ILE A 431 9.19 -16.94 36.40
CA ILE A 431 10.55 -17.11 35.89
C ILE A 431 10.82 -18.60 35.73
N THR A 432 11.09 -19.02 34.49
CA THR A 432 11.57 -20.38 34.24
C THR A 432 12.93 -20.58 34.94
N GLY A 433 12.97 -21.32 36.06
CA GLY A 433 14.21 -21.76 36.72
C GLY A 433 14.51 -21.18 38.12
N THR A 434 13.83 -20.12 38.58
CA THR A 434 13.93 -19.59 39.96
C THR A 434 12.55 -19.23 40.52
N THR A 435 12.34 -19.49 41.82
CA THR A 435 10.99 -19.65 42.38
C THR A 435 10.24 -18.39 42.78
N ASN A 436 10.75 -17.15 42.66
CA ASN A 436 9.97 -15.98 43.10
C ASN A 436 10.34 -14.69 42.35
N SER A 437 9.51 -14.30 41.39
CA SER A 437 9.43 -12.90 40.98
C SER A 437 8.07 -12.34 41.34
N THR A 438 8.07 -11.35 42.22
CA THR A 438 6.87 -10.60 42.58
C THR A 438 6.61 -9.55 41.51
N ALA A 439 5.56 -9.72 40.73
CA ALA A 439 5.01 -8.64 39.91
C ALA A 439 4.09 -7.76 40.77
N THR A 440 4.11 -6.45 40.53
CA THR A 440 3.20 -5.52 41.21
C THR A 440 1.93 -5.31 40.37
N LEU A 441 0.76 -5.56 40.94
CA LEU A 441 -0.54 -5.25 40.32
C LEU A 441 -1.12 -3.97 40.94
N SER A 442 -1.37 -2.96 40.10
CA SER A 442 -2.08 -1.74 40.48
C SER A 442 -3.47 -1.71 39.85
N ILE A 443 -4.50 -1.52 40.68
CA ILE A 443 -5.90 -1.32 40.24
C ILE A 443 -6.25 0.14 40.56
N GLU A 444 -6.49 0.95 39.52
CA GLU A 444 -6.93 2.34 39.72
C GLU A 444 -8.40 2.34 40.18
N THR A 445 -8.63 2.55 41.46
CA THR A 445 -9.98 2.69 42.02
C THR A 445 -10.44 4.15 41.90
N THR A 446 -11.61 4.39 41.30
CA THR A 446 -12.44 5.56 41.67
C THR A 446 -13.58 5.22 42.63
N ASN A 447 -13.76 3.95 43.01
CA ASN A 447 -14.66 3.59 44.09
C ASN A 447 -14.03 2.48 44.95
N THR A 448 -13.97 2.76 46.24
CA THR A 448 -13.77 1.83 47.34
C THR A 448 -14.81 0.71 47.25
N TYR A 449 -14.41 -0.53 47.57
CA TYR A 449 -15.33 -1.65 47.77
C TYR A 449 -16.33 -1.39 48.90
#